data_AF-A0A6M4FNM1-F1
#
_entry.id   AF-A0A6M4FNM1-F1
#
_cell.length_a   1.000
_cell.length_b   1.000
_cell.length_c   1.000
_cell.angle_alpha   90.00
_cell.angle_beta   90.00
_cell.angle_gamma   90.00
#
_symmetry.space_group_name_H-M   'P 1'
#
loop_
_entity.id
_entity.type
_entity.pdbx_description
1 polymer ?
#
loop_
_entity_poly.entity_id
_entity_poly.type
_entity_poly.pdbx_seq_one_letter_code
_entity_poly.pdbx_strand_id
1 'polypeptide(L)'
;MIKASESTTIALQDDLLGRSPYKVFSNDRLRDDVEKMWRESRAYSPTQPDHAIFKSLLDQAFHWRTLACGDASLQVWWPAVRSARGDLRAFLLSVTNSNGSESKRCREAQARLAHLLALARLRLKLEPGGEVASTIAEEFGLKLDNPGYLDAHEIAAACQLRVATVRNAVSRREVHVKGDRGVEIGEALDWMVQRRGFLYPTINLLSTERRINGLLANRQLHADERVEALRQVSRLRLSLWKVRANGRCFGINAEGLHQCLLTLPANDIDTLMGCCSVHFEDRSEDPSIRLYRQSFQSAHDPILQAVIPNMASLNAVVGCLAGEGIIGAAAVDEASVQMGR
;
A
#
# COMPACT_ATOMS: atom_id res chain seq x y z
N MET A 1 18.51 23.73 -24.62
CA MET A 1 17.35 24.39 -23.98
C MET A 1 16.16 23.44 -24.06
N ILE A 2 15.87 22.73 -22.96
CA ILE A 2 14.68 21.88 -22.87
C ILE A 2 13.52 22.83 -22.59
N LYS A 3 12.57 22.96 -23.54
CA LYS A 3 11.31 23.66 -23.32
C LYS A 3 10.63 23.05 -22.08
N ALA A 4 10.19 23.89 -21.15
CA ALA A 4 9.38 23.49 -20.02
C ALA A 4 8.26 22.55 -20.51
N SER A 5 8.29 21.29 -20.09
CA SER A 5 7.26 20.32 -20.42
C SER A 5 5.94 20.81 -19.84
N GLU A 6 4.91 20.92 -20.68
CA GLU A 6 3.54 21.14 -20.22
C GLU A 6 3.19 20.03 -19.23
N SER A 7 3.06 20.42 -17.96
CA SER A 7 2.67 19.52 -16.91
C SER A 7 1.19 19.17 -17.08
N THR A 8 0.90 17.86 -17.14
CA THR A 8 -0.48 17.39 -17.29
C THR A 8 -1.12 17.22 -15.92
N THR A 9 -2.22 17.94 -15.68
CA THR A 9 -3.04 17.80 -14.47
C THR A 9 -4.15 16.78 -14.73
N ILE A 10 -4.18 15.69 -13.97
CA ILE A 10 -5.18 14.62 -14.11
C ILE A 10 -5.93 14.48 -12.79
N ALA A 11 -7.26 14.60 -12.84
CA ALA A 11 -8.11 14.59 -11.66
C ALA A 11 -8.81 13.23 -11.44
N LEU A 12 -8.99 12.87 -10.17
CA LEU A 12 -9.85 11.75 -9.76
C LEU A 12 -11.33 12.09 -10.07
N GLN A 13 -12.12 11.09 -10.45
CA GLN A 13 -13.52 11.28 -10.84
C GLN A 13 -14.45 10.88 -9.69
N ASP A 14 -15.25 11.83 -9.20
CA ASP A 14 -16.10 11.65 -8.01
C ASP A 14 -17.09 10.49 -8.12
N ASP A 15 -17.63 10.23 -9.31
CA ASP A 15 -18.61 9.18 -9.57
C ASP A 15 -18.02 7.76 -9.51
N LEU A 16 -16.69 7.66 -9.60
CA LEU A 16 -15.91 6.41 -9.51
C LEU A 16 -15.35 6.16 -8.11
N LEU A 17 -15.31 7.17 -7.24
CA LEU A 17 -14.86 7.01 -5.85
C LEU A 17 -15.81 6.09 -5.06
N GLY A 18 -15.24 5.21 -4.24
CA GLY A 18 -16.00 4.19 -3.52
C GLY A 18 -16.28 2.91 -4.32
N ARG A 19 -15.90 2.85 -5.60
CA ARG A 19 -15.97 1.64 -6.41
C ARG A 19 -14.65 0.89 -6.38
N SER A 20 -14.70 -0.43 -6.54
CA SER A 20 -13.49 -1.24 -6.64
C SER A 20 -12.77 -0.98 -7.98
N PRO A 21 -11.49 -0.59 -7.98
CA PRO A 21 -10.72 -0.39 -9.21
C PRO A 21 -10.65 -1.66 -10.06
N TYR A 22 -10.63 -2.84 -9.45
CA TYR A 22 -10.67 -4.12 -10.16
C TYR A 22 -11.95 -4.34 -10.97
N LYS A 23 -13.06 -3.73 -10.56
CA LYS A 23 -14.34 -3.76 -11.28
C LYS A 23 -14.42 -2.63 -12.32
N VAL A 24 -13.96 -1.43 -11.96
CA VAL A 24 -13.98 -0.25 -12.85
C VAL A 24 -13.01 -0.43 -14.01
N PHE A 25 -11.85 -1.03 -13.76
CA PHE A 25 -10.78 -1.30 -14.71
C PHE A 25 -10.56 -2.81 -14.90
N SER A 26 -11.66 -3.57 -15.01
CA SER A 26 -11.55 -4.96 -15.45
C SER A 26 -10.95 -5.03 -16.85
N ASN A 27 -10.32 -6.15 -17.21
CA ASN A 27 -9.62 -6.24 -18.49
C ASN A 27 -10.55 -5.99 -19.69
N ASP A 28 -11.77 -6.51 -19.64
CA ASP A 28 -12.77 -6.29 -20.69
C ASP A 28 -13.23 -4.83 -20.71
N ARG A 29 -13.44 -4.22 -19.54
CA ARG A 29 -13.86 -2.81 -19.49
C ARG A 29 -12.78 -1.87 -20.01
N LEU A 30 -11.52 -2.15 -19.69
CA LEU A 30 -10.39 -1.35 -20.15
C LEU A 30 -10.24 -1.49 -21.67
N ARG A 31 -10.38 -2.70 -22.21
CA ARG A 31 -10.41 -2.94 -23.67
C ARG A 31 -11.52 -2.14 -24.35
N ASP A 32 -12.74 -2.22 -23.83
CA ASP A 32 -13.88 -1.47 -24.36
C ASP A 32 -13.65 0.05 -24.34
N ASP A 33 -13.01 0.57 -23.29
CA ASP A 33 -12.77 2.00 -23.13
C ASP A 33 -11.68 2.51 -24.07
N VAL A 34 -10.58 1.76 -24.21
CA VAL A 34 -9.53 2.05 -25.19
C VAL A 34 -10.09 1.97 -26.60
N GLU A 35 -10.94 0.97 -26.90
CA GLU A 35 -11.53 0.81 -28.23
C GLU A 35 -12.46 1.99 -28.59
N LYS A 36 -13.27 2.47 -27.65
CA LYS A 36 -14.13 3.65 -27.86
C LYS A 36 -13.30 4.90 -28.15
N MET A 37 -12.27 5.16 -27.36
CA MET A 37 -11.38 6.30 -27.55
C MET A 37 -10.65 6.21 -28.90
N TRP A 38 -10.15 5.02 -29.24
CA TRP A 38 -9.44 4.78 -30.50
C TRP A 38 -10.35 4.91 -31.73
N ARG A 39 -11.61 4.46 -31.66
CA ARG A 39 -12.56 4.62 -32.78
C ARG A 39 -12.93 6.09 -33.01
N GLU A 40 -13.14 6.84 -31.94
CA GLU A 40 -13.49 8.27 -32.04
C GLU A 40 -12.34 9.08 -32.65
N SER A 41 -11.09 8.85 -32.22
CA SER A 41 -9.95 9.57 -32.80
C SER A 41 -9.75 9.29 -34.30
N ARG A 42 -10.18 8.12 -34.76
CA ARG A 42 -10.13 7.72 -36.18
C ARG A 42 -11.28 8.28 -37.03
N ALA A 43 -12.41 8.63 -36.42
CA ALA A 43 -13.47 9.33 -37.16
C ALA A 43 -12.97 10.66 -37.78
N TYR A 44 -11.89 11.23 -37.22
CA TYR A 44 -11.24 12.45 -37.71
C TYR A 44 -10.03 12.21 -38.65
N SER A 45 -9.57 10.96 -38.84
CA SER A 45 -8.48 10.61 -39.78
C SER A 45 -8.66 9.19 -40.34
N PRO A 46 -9.27 9.02 -41.54
CA PRO A 46 -9.76 7.74 -42.05
C PRO A 46 -8.70 6.81 -42.69
N THR A 47 -7.41 7.01 -42.43
CA THR A 47 -6.38 6.06 -42.89
C THR A 47 -6.51 4.70 -42.17
N GLN A 48 -6.13 3.62 -42.85
CA GLN A 48 -6.46 2.22 -42.53
C GLN A 48 -6.29 1.80 -41.06
N PRO A 49 -7.06 0.78 -40.58
CA PRO A 49 -6.95 0.29 -39.21
C PRO A 49 -5.58 -0.33 -38.98
N ASP A 50 -4.69 0.43 -38.36
CA ASP A 50 -3.49 -0.16 -37.80
C ASP A 50 -3.85 -0.85 -36.48
N HIS A 51 -4.18 -2.14 -36.58
CA HIS A 51 -4.40 -3.00 -35.42
C HIS A 51 -3.23 -2.98 -34.44
N ALA A 52 -2.00 -2.67 -34.90
CA ALA A 52 -0.84 -2.54 -34.03
C ALA A 52 -0.96 -1.32 -33.10
N ILE A 53 -1.55 -0.20 -33.56
CA ILE A 53 -1.78 0.99 -32.73
C ILE A 53 -2.79 0.69 -31.62
N PHE A 54 -3.91 0.05 -31.95
CA PHE A 54 -4.91 -0.33 -30.94
C PHE A 54 -4.31 -1.27 -29.89
N LYS A 55 -3.57 -2.29 -30.35
CA LYS A 55 -2.87 -3.22 -29.45
C LYS A 55 -1.88 -2.49 -28.54
N SER A 56 -1.08 -1.58 -29.09
CA SER A 56 -0.13 -0.77 -28.31
C SER A 56 -0.84 0.06 -27.25
N LEU A 57 -1.91 0.80 -27.61
CA LEU A 57 -2.69 1.60 -26.64
C LEU A 57 -3.29 0.73 -25.53
N LEU A 58 -3.75 -0.47 -25.87
CA LEU A 58 -4.30 -1.41 -24.91
C LEU A 58 -3.22 -1.94 -23.94
N ASP A 59 -2.04 -2.29 -24.47
CA ASP A 59 -0.89 -2.71 -23.67
C ASP A 59 -0.47 -1.59 -22.69
N GLN A 60 -0.43 -0.33 -23.17
CA GLN A 60 -0.14 0.82 -22.29
C GLN A 60 -1.19 1.02 -21.20
N ALA A 61 -2.48 0.85 -21.53
CA ALA A 61 -3.54 0.93 -20.54
C ALA A 61 -3.38 -0.16 -19.47
N PHE A 62 -3.02 -1.38 -19.85
CA PHE A 62 -2.75 -2.47 -18.91
C PHE A 62 -1.54 -2.19 -18.02
N HIS A 63 -0.46 -1.63 -18.56
CA HIS A 63 0.69 -1.22 -17.75
C HIS A 63 0.32 -0.17 -16.70
N TRP A 64 -0.46 0.85 -17.08
CA TRP A 64 -0.96 1.85 -16.13
C TRP A 64 -1.91 1.23 -15.08
N ARG A 65 -2.77 0.28 -15.48
CA ARG A 65 -3.63 -0.50 -14.57
C ARG A 65 -2.82 -1.23 -13.52
N THR A 66 -1.74 -1.90 -13.91
CA THR A 66 -0.89 -2.64 -12.96
C THR A 66 -0.34 -1.73 -11.86
N LEU A 67 0.10 -0.51 -12.21
CA LEU A 67 0.55 0.47 -11.22
C LEU A 67 -0.62 1.03 -10.38
N ALA A 68 -1.68 1.49 -11.04
CA ALA A 68 -2.82 2.15 -10.40
C ALA A 68 -3.57 1.24 -9.40
N CYS A 69 -3.71 -0.05 -9.72
CA CYS A 69 -4.38 -1.02 -8.87
C CYS A 69 -3.46 -1.62 -7.78
N GLY A 70 -2.16 -1.29 -7.79
CA GLY A 70 -1.20 -1.86 -6.83
C GLY A 70 -0.84 -3.32 -7.13
N ASP A 71 -1.05 -3.79 -8.36
CA ASP A 71 -0.72 -5.16 -8.78
C ASP A 71 0.80 -5.39 -8.88
N ALA A 72 1.58 -4.30 -9.03
CA ALA A 72 3.04 -4.32 -8.91
C ALA A 72 3.55 -3.18 -8.02
N SER A 73 4.67 -3.42 -7.33
CA SER A 73 5.43 -2.35 -6.67
C SER A 73 6.13 -1.46 -7.69
N LEU A 74 6.55 -0.26 -7.29
CA LEU A 74 7.25 0.65 -8.20
C LEU A 74 8.59 0.07 -8.66
N GLN A 75 9.27 -0.66 -7.78
CA GLN A 75 10.55 -1.34 -8.03
C GLN A 75 10.42 -2.43 -9.11
N VAL A 76 9.25 -3.06 -9.23
CA VAL A 76 8.97 -4.07 -10.27
C VAL A 76 8.43 -3.42 -11.53
N TRP A 77 7.50 -2.48 -11.39
CA TRP A 77 6.81 -1.85 -12.51
C TRP A 77 7.75 -1.03 -13.38
N TRP A 78 8.58 -0.16 -12.77
CA TRP A 78 9.39 0.79 -13.53
C TRP A 78 10.40 0.12 -14.46
N PRO A 79 11.23 -0.84 -14.01
CA PRO A 79 12.15 -1.55 -14.91
C PRO A 79 11.43 -2.27 -16.06
N ALA A 80 10.22 -2.81 -15.82
CA ALA A 80 9.46 -3.55 -16.81
C ALA A 80 8.93 -2.68 -17.96
N VAL A 81 8.68 -1.39 -17.70
CA VAL A 81 8.06 -0.47 -18.68
C VAL A 81 9.00 0.63 -19.16
N ARG A 82 10.22 0.72 -18.63
CA ARG A 82 11.17 1.79 -18.92
C ARG A 82 11.49 1.93 -20.41
N SER A 83 11.60 0.82 -21.14
CA SER A 83 11.83 0.80 -22.59
C SER A 83 10.62 1.32 -23.38
N ALA A 84 9.41 1.17 -22.84
CA ALA A 84 8.14 1.62 -23.43
C ALA A 84 7.67 2.99 -22.90
N ARG A 85 8.53 3.74 -22.19
CA ARG A 85 8.15 5.03 -21.56
C ARG A 85 7.57 6.05 -22.56
N GLY A 86 8.05 6.05 -23.80
CA GLY A 86 7.56 6.94 -24.86
C GLY A 86 6.09 6.65 -25.18
N ASP A 87 5.76 5.36 -25.31
CA ASP A 87 4.40 4.90 -25.62
C ASP A 87 3.45 5.14 -24.44
N LEU A 88 3.90 4.87 -23.21
CA LEU A 88 3.13 5.18 -22.00
C LEU A 88 2.82 6.68 -21.87
N ARG A 89 3.78 7.54 -22.20
CA ARG A 89 3.60 8.98 -22.22
C ARG A 89 2.65 9.41 -23.34
N ALA A 90 2.77 8.82 -24.53
CA ALA A 90 1.85 9.09 -25.64
C ALA A 90 0.42 8.69 -25.29
N PHE A 91 0.23 7.54 -24.62
CA PHE A 91 -1.07 7.12 -24.09
C PHE A 91 -1.64 8.15 -23.11
N LEU A 92 -0.85 8.58 -22.12
CA LEU A 92 -1.25 9.62 -21.18
C LEU A 92 -1.73 10.88 -21.90
N LEU A 93 -0.93 11.40 -22.84
CA LEU A 93 -1.27 12.60 -23.59
C LEU A 93 -2.53 12.42 -24.44
N SER A 94 -2.72 11.24 -25.03
CA SER A 94 -3.94 10.94 -25.79
C SER A 94 -5.19 10.98 -24.90
N VAL A 95 -5.12 10.43 -23.68
CA VAL A 95 -6.25 10.44 -22.75
C VAL A 95 -6.56 11.86 -22.28
N THR A 96 -5.54 12.68 -22.02
CA THR A 96 -5.73 14.03 -21.48
C THR A 96 -6.09 15.08 -22.52
N ASN A 97 -5.63 14.92 -23.77
CA ASN A 97 -5.87 15.89 -24.84
C ASN A 97 -7.15 15.60 -25.65
N SER A 98 -7.84 14.48 -25.39
CA SER A 98 -9.05 14.06 -26.13
C SER A 98 -10.34 14.86 -25.78
N ASN A 99 -10.22 16.09 -25.27
CA ASN A 99 -11.35 16.91 -24.78
C ASN A 99 -12.39 17.35 -25.83
N GLY A 100 -12.34 16.81 -27.05
CA GLY A 100 -13.22 17.17 -28.17
C GLY A 100 -14.31 16.16 -28.53
N SER A 101 -14.48 15.04 -27.80
CA SER A 101 -15.46 14.03 -28.21
C SER A 101 -16.93 14.46 -27.98
N GLU A 102 -17.71 14.43 -29.06
CA GLU A 102 -19.16 14.68 -29.04
C GLU A 102 -19.95 13.50 -28.47
N SER A 103 -19.40 12.27 -28.54
CA SER A 103 -20.03 11.06 -28.04
C SER A 103 -19.99 10.95 -26.50
N LYS A 104 -21.18 10.91 -25.87
CA LYS A 104 -21.30 10.67 -24.41
C LYS A 104 -20.55 9.40 -23.96
N ARG A 105 -20.62 8.32 -24.74
CA ARG A 105 -19.99 7.04 -24.41
C ARG A 105 -18.46 7.12 -24.44
N CYS A 106 -17.91 7.91 -25.36
CA CYS A 106 -16.47 8.14 -25.45
C CYS A 106 -15.99 9.04 -24.30
N ARG A 107 -16.74 10.10 -23.96
CA ARG A 107 -16.44 10.93 -22.76
C ARG A 107 -16.41 10.11 -21.47
N GLU A 108 -17.37 9.21 -21.28
CA GLU A 108 -17.37 8.31 -20.11
C GLU A 108 -16.17 7.34 -20.09
N ALA A 109 -15.75 6.84 -21.26
CA ALA A 109 -14.55 6.01 -21.39
C ALA A 109 -13.29 6.81 -21.06
N GLN A 110 -13.15 8.00 -21.64
CA GLN A 110 -12.03 8.91 -21.39
C GLN A 110 -11.96 9.31 -19.91
N ALA A 111 -13.09 9.61 -19.25
CA ALA A 111 -13.12 9.93 -17.82
C ALA A 111 -12.62 8.76 -16.96
N ARG A 112 -12.98 7.50 -17.31
CA ARG A 112 -12.44 6.32 -16.63
C ARG A 112 -10.94 6.16 -16.88
N LEU A 113 -10.46 6.31 -18.12
CA LEU A 113 -9.03 6.24 -18.41
C LEU A 113 -8.23 7.35 -17.71
N ALA A 114 -8.78 8.57 -17.62
CA ALA A 114 -8.20 9.65 -16.84
C ALA A 114 -8.17 9.32 -15.34
N HIS A 115 -9.24 8.73 -14.80
CA HIS A 115 -9.26 8.25 -13.41
C HIS A 115 -8.19 7.19 -13.14
N LEU A 116 -7.98 6.27 -14.09
CA LEU A 116 -6.91 5.27 -14.01
C LEU A 116 -5.53 5.94 -13.91
N LEU A 117 -5.25 6.93 -14.75
CA LEU A 117 -3.99 7.68 -14.73
C LEU A 117 -3.85 8.52 -13.43
N ALA A 118 -4.95 9.08 -12.91
CA ALA A 118 -4.95 9.78 -11.64
C ALA A 118 -4.63 8.85 -10.45
N LEU A 119 -5.11 7.60 -10.47
CA LEU A 119 -4.74 6.59 -9.48
C LEU A 119 -3.27 6.17 -9.60
N ALA A 120 -2.75 6.01 -10.81
CA ALA A 120 -1.32 5.74 -11.02
C ALA A 120 -0.45 6.90 -10.51
N ARG A 121 -0.86 8.13 -10.76
CA ARG A 121 -0.23 9.34 -10.20
C ARG A 121 -0.25 9.35 -8.68
N LEU A 122 -1.38 9.01 -8.07
CA LEU A 122 -1.51 8.87 -6.62
C LEU A 122 -0.57 7.77 -6.09
N ARG A 123 -0.49 6.63 -6.78
CA ARG A 123 0.46 5.57 -6.42
C ARG A 123 1.90 6.06 -6.41
N LEU A 124 2.33 6.86 -7.40
CA LEU A 124 3.66 7.48 -7.42
C LEU A 124 3.84 8.43 -6.22
N LYS A 125 2.85 9.27 -5.95
CA LYS A 125 2.87 10.23 -4.82
C LYS A 125 3.05 9.54 -3.46
N LEU A 126 2.51 8.34 -3.29
CA LEU A 126 2.60 7.56 -2.05
C LEU A 126 3.93 6.80 -1.88
N GLU A 127 4.81 6.78 -2.88
CA GLU A 127 6.05 6.00 -2.79
C GLU A 127 7.00 6.56 -1.71
N PRO A 128 7.50 5.72 -0.78
CA PRO A 128 8.49 6.13 0.21
C PRO A 128 9.80 6.56 -0.47
N GLY A 129 10.45 7.59 0.08
CA GLY A 129 11.73 8.08 -0.43
C GLY A 129 11.63 9.10 -1.56
N GLY A 130 10.47 9.27 -2.20
CA GLY A 130 10.10 10.43 -3.04
C GLY A 130 10.88 10.67 -4.35
N GLU A 131 12.20 10.51 -4.37
CA GLU A 131 13.09 10.89 -5.48
C GLU A 131 12.85 10.07 -6.74
N VAL A 132 12.79 8.74 -6.62
CA VAL A 132 12.51 7.83 -7.75
C VAL A 132 11.13 8.11 -8.32
N ALA A 133 10.12 8.25 -7.47
CA ALA A 133 8.75 8.51 -7.92
C ALA A 133 8.60 9.90 -8.56
N SER A 134 9.31 10.91 -8.05
CA SER A 134 9.33 12.26 -8.63
C SER A 134 10.00 12.25 -10.01
N THR A 135 11.13 11.54 -10.14
CA THR A 135 11.82 11.36 -11.44
C THR A 135 10.89 10.70 -12.46
N ILE A 136 10.20 9.63 -12.06
CA ILE A 136 9.24 8.93 -12.92
C ILE A 136 8.08 9.86 -13.31
N ALA A 137 7.53 10.61 -12.36
CA ALA A 137 6.46 11.56 -12.63
C ALA A 137 6.91 12.64 -13.64
N GLU A 138 8.12 13.18 -13.49
CA GLU A 138 8.73 14.13 -14.43
C GLU A 138 8.93 13.54 -15.83
N GLU A 139 9.44 12.30 -15.93
CA GLU A 139 9.61 11.61 -17.23
C GLU A 139 8.29 11.49 -18.00
N PHE A 140 7.18 11.29 -17.29
CA PHE A 140 5.84 11.23 -17.86
C PHE A 140 5.12 12.59 -17.98
N GLY A 141 5.69 13.67 -17.44
CA GLY A 141 5.05 14.99 -17.39
C GLY A 141 3.86 15.07 -16.42
N LEU A 142 3.81 14.18 -15.43
CA LEU A 142 2.81 14.15 -14.37
C LEU A 142 3.19 15.12 -13.26
N LYS A 143 2.27 16.00 -12.86
CA LYS A 143 2.45 16.81 -11.65
C LYS A 143 1.84 16.14 -10.44
N LEU A 144 2.67 15.97 -9.41
CA LEU A 144 2.26 15.54 -8.09
C LEU A 144 1.82 16.77 -7.28
N ASP A 145 0.51 16.99 -7.19
CA ASP A 145 -0.04 18.13 -6.45
C ASP A 145 0.24 17.97 -4.95
N ASN A 146 0.60 19.06 -4.26
CA ASN A 146 0.92 19.09 -2.82
C ASN A 146 1.81 17.91 -2.35
N PRO A 147 3.08 17.81 -2.80
CA PRO A 147 3.98 16.73 -2.37
C PRO A 147 4.05 16.60 -0.84
N GLY A 148 4.01 15.37 -0.34
CA GLY A 148 4.02 15.09 1.11
C GLY A 148 2.65 15.09 1.79
N TYR A 149 1.59 15.54 1.10
CA TYR A 149 0.23 15.63 1.66
C TYR A 149 -0.80 14.96 0.76
N LEU A 150 -1.88 14.42 1.32
CA LEU A 150 -3.01 13.90 0.58
C LEU A 150 -4.28 14.73 0.85
N ASP A 151 -5.05 14.95 -0.21
CA ASP A 151 -6.41 15.47 -0.06
C ASP A 151 -7.43 14.36 0.23
N ALA A 152 -8.68 14.75 0.50
CA ALA A 152 -9.75 13.81 0.82
C ALA A 152 -10.15 12.90 -0.37
N HIS A 153 -9.99 13.34 -1.61
CA HIS A 153 -10.28 12.55 -2.80
C HIS A 153 -9.20 11.49 -3.02
N GLU A 154 -7.94 11.84 -2.81
CA GLU A 154 -6.81 10.93 -2.89
C GLU A 154 -6.92 9.80 -1.85
N ILE A 155 -7.20 10.15 -0.59
CA ILE A 155 -7.43 9.15 0.47
C ILE A 155 -8.65 8.27 0.12
N ALA A 156 -9.75 8.89 -0.35
CA ALA A 156 -10.96 8.16 -0.72
C ALA A 156 -10.70 7.17 -1.88
N ALA A 157 -9.94 7.61 -2.88
CA ALA A 157 -9.57 6.79 -4.04
C ALA A 157 -8.68 5.62 -3.63
N ALA A 158 -7.64 5.87 -2.84
CA ALA A 158 -6.74 4.83 -2.35
C ALA A 158 -7.44 3.77 -1.48
N CYS A 159 -8.48 4.17 -0.73
CA CYS A 159 -9.22 3.28 0.17
C CYS A 159 -10.53 2.71 -0.39
N GLN A 160 -10.92 3.04 -1.62
CA GLN A 160 -12.23 2.69 -2.18
C GLN A 160 -13.40 3.18 -1.29
N LEU A 161 -13.29 4.41 -0.80
CA LEU A 161 -14.29 5.07 0.04
C LEU A 161 -14.97 6.21 -0.71
N ARG A 162 -16.11 6.65 -0.19
CA ARG A 162 -16.69 7.94 -0.59
C ARG A 162 -15.92 9.07 0.10
N VAL A 163 -15.78 10.21 -0.56
CA VAL A 163 -15.11 11.41 -0.01
C VAL A 163 -15.72 11.86 1.32
N ALA A 164 -17.06 11.75 1.46
CA ALA A 164 -17.77 12.05 2.70
C ALA A 164 -17.27 11.21 3.89
N THR A 165 -16.89 9.95 3.67
CA THR A 165 -16.32 9.10 4.73
C THR A 165 -15.00 9.66 5.25
N VAL A 166 -14.14 10.13 4.36
CA VAL A 166 -12.85 10.74 4.73
C VAL A 166 -13.06 12.06 5.46
N ARG A 167 -13.97 12.92 4.96
CA ARG A 167 -14.33 14.18 5.64
C ARG A 167 -14.89 13.94 7.05
N ASN A 168 -15.68 12.88 7.24
CA ASN A 168 -16.17 12.50 8.56
C ASN A 168 -15.04 12.03 9.50
N ALA A 169 -14.06 11.29 8.98
CA ALA A 169 -12.90 10.87 9.76
C ALA A 169 -12.05 12.07 10.20
N VAL A 170 -11.84 13.06 9.31
CA VAL A 170 -11.20 14.34 9.65
C VAL A 170 -12.00 15.08 10.73
N SER A 171 -13.33 15.18 10.60
CA SER A 171 -14.19 15.82 11.60
C SER A 171 -14.13 15.16 12.97
N ARG A 172 -13.88 13.84 13.02
CA ARG A 172 -13.70 13.06 14.26
C ARG A 172 -12.27 13.08 14.77
N ARG A 173 -11.35 13.78 14.09
CA ARG A 173 -9.91 13.85 14.41
C ARG A 173 -9.23 12.47 14.39
N GLU A 174 -9.71 11.57 13.54
CA GLU A 174 -9.01 10.31 13.27
C GLU A 174 -7.76 10.51 12.39
N VAL A 175 -7.75 11.60 11.63
CA VAL A 175 -6.63 12.12 10.83
C VAL A 175 -6.63 13.65 10.89
N HIS A 176 -5.45 14.26 10.87
CA HIS A 176 -5.25 15.69 11.03
C HIS A 176 -4.89 16.37 9.71
N VAL A 177 -5.61 17.45 9.39
CA VAL A 177 -5.32 18.28 8.23
C VAL A 177 -4.34 19.38 8.63
N LYS A 178 -3.21 19.52 7.92
CA LYS A 178 -2.23 20.57 8.13
C LYS A 178 -2.48 21.77 7.21
N GLY A 179 -3.26 22.74 7.71
CA GLY A 179 -3.58 23.96 6.97
C GLY A 179 -4.42 23.68 5.72
N ASP A 180 -4.05 24.28 4.60
CA ASP A 180 -4.66 24.11 3.28
C ASP A 180 -4.06 22.95 2.47
N ARG A 181 -2.99 22.31 2.97
CA ARG A 181 -2.23 21.30 2.21
C ARG A 181 -2.87 19.92 2.16
N GLY A 182 -3.59 19.53 3.22
CA GLY A 182 -4.17 18.19 3.37
C GLY A 182 -3.62 17.41 4.57
N VAL A 183 -3.75 16.08 4.55
CA VAL A 183 -3.24 15.16 5.59
C VAL A 183 -1.83 14.73 5.21
N GLU A 184 -0.89 14.68 6.16
CA GLU A 184 0.47 14.20 5.88
C GLU A 184 0.44 12.74 5.41
N ILE A 185 1.21 12.39 4.37
CA ILE A 185 1.20 11.04 3.77
C ILE A 185 1.44 9.95 4.81
N GLY A 186 2.37 10.17 5.75
CA GLY A 186 2.66 9.20 6.80
C GLY A 186 1.45 8.88 7.67
N GLU A 187 0.81 9.92 8.21
CA GLU A 187 -0.40 9.79 9.01
C GLU A 187 -1.56 9.17 8.21
N ALA A 188 -1.73 9.59 6.95
CA ALA A 188 -2.73 9.03 6.07
C ALA A 188 -2.50 7.53 5.83
N LEU A 189 -1.28 7.09 5.54
CA LEU A 189 -0.93 5.68 5.36
C LEU A 189 -1.26 4.84 6.61
N ASP A 190 -0.93 5.33 7.79
CA ASP A 190 -1.19 4.65 9.07
C ASP A 190 -2.69 4.53 9.38
N TRP A 191 -3.50 5.48 8.90
CA TRP A 191 -4.96 5.41 8.97
C TRP A 191 -5.55 4.51 7.87
N MET A 192 -5.07 4.62 6.63
CA MET A 192 -5.55 3.90 5.46
C MET A 192 -5.28 2.38 5.56
N VAL A 193 -4.14 1.97 6.11
CA VAL A 193 -3.79 0.54 6.28
C VAL A 193 -4.78 -0.24 7.15
N GLN A 194 -5.57 0.47 7.97
CA GLN A 194 -6.60 -0.11 8.82
C GLN A 194 -7.94 -0.30 8.10
N ARG A 195 -8.05 0.12 6.83
CA ARG A 195 -9.29 0.11 6.06
C ARG A 195 -9.32 -1.05 5.08
N ARG A 196 -10.46 -1.74 5.05
CA ARG A 196 -10.74 -2.72 4.00
C ARG A 196 -10.83 -1.98 2.66
N GLY A 197 -10.03 -2.40 1.70
CA GLY A 197 -10.01 -1.81 0.35
C GLY A 197 -8.87 -0.83 0.10
N PHE A 198 -7.99 -0.56 1.07
CA PHE A 198 -6.75 0.15 0.78
C PHE A 198 -5.94 -0.60 -0.28
N LEU A 199 -5.62 0.08 -1.38
CA LEU A 199 -5.00 -0.51 -2.56
C LEU A 199 -3.51 -0.78 -2.38
N TYR A 200 -2.84 0.00 -1.51
CA TYR A 200 -1.38 0.02 -1.44
C TYR A 200 -0.83 -0.36 -0.06
N PRO A 201 -1.34 -1.40 0.62
CA PRO A 201 -0.95 -1.70 2.00
C PRO A 201 0.52 -2.11 2.12
N THR A 202 1.14 -2.60 1.04
CA THR A 202 2.56 -2.95 0.99
C THR A 202 3.48 -1.74 1.09
N ILE A 203 2.99 -0.52 0.84
CA ILE A 203 3.79 0.71 1.04
C ILE A 203 4.23 0.85 2.50
N ASN A 204 3.37 0.46 3.45
CA ASN A 204 3.72 0.49 4.87
C ASN A 204 4.84 -0.50 5.22
N LEU A 205 5.06 -1.57 4.43
CA LEU A 205 6.15 -2.51 4.66
C LEU A 205 7.51 -1.95 4.24
N LEU A 206 7.54 -0.94 3.37
CA LEU A 206 8.77 -0.32 2.88
C LEU A 206 9.40 0.64 3.89
N SER A 207 8.67 1.01 4.96
CA SER A 207 9.15 1.88 6.03
C SER A 207 9.01 1.18 7.37
N THR A 208 10.11 1.01 8.09
CA THR A 208 10.18 0.21 9.33
C THR A 208 9.30 0.75 10.45
N GLU A 209 9.06 2.07 10.45
CA GLU A 209 8.31 2.78 11.49
C GLU A 209 6.80 2.84 11.24
N ARG A 210 6.35 2.50 10.02
CA ARG A 210 4.94 2.63 9.65
C ARG A 210 4.09 1.55 10.30
N ARG A 211 2.83 1.90 10.54
CA ARG A 211 1.87 0.99 11.15
C ARG A 211 1.69 -0.24 10.27
N ILE A 212 1.67 -1.42 10.89
CA ILE A 212 1.28 -2.67 10.25
C ILE A 212 0.00 -3.24 10.86
N ASN A 213 -0.59 -4.22 10.19
CA ASN A 213 -1.69 -5.02 10.70
C ASN A 213 -1.39 -6.51 10.55
N GLY A 214 -2.23 -7.37 11.14
CA GLY A 214 -2.00 -8.81 11.13
C GLY A 214 -1.97 -9.42 9.73
N LEU A 215 -2.78 -8.89 8.80
CA LEU A 215 -2.78 -9.33 7.40
C LEU A 215 -1.44 -9.03 6.70
N LEU A 216 -0.90 -7.83 6.90
CA LEU A 216 0.39 -7.41 6.35
C LEU A 216 1.55 -8.19 6.97
N ALA A 217 1.56 -8.32 8.30
CA ALA A 217 2.56 -9.10 9.01
C ALA A 217 2.58 -10.56 8.54
N ASN A 218 1.40 -11.19 8.43
CA ASN A 218 1.29 -12.56 7.94
C ASN A 218 1.83 -12.73 6.51
N ARG A 219 1.55 -11.77 5.61
CA ARG A 219 2.13 -11.78 4.26
C ARG A 219 3.65 -11.67 4.30
N GLN A 220 4.18 -10.79 5.13
CA GLN A 220 5.62 -10.58 5.22
C GLN A 220 6.35 -11.81 5.79
N LEU A 221 5.79 -12.48 6.79
CA LEU A 221 6.37 -13.70 7.36
C LEU A 221 6.48 -14.86 6.37
N HIS A 222 5.64 -14.91 5.32
CA HIS A 222 5.81 -15.91 4.26
C HIS A 222 7.09 -15.72 3.44
N ALA A 223 7.67 -14.52 3.45
CA ALA A 223 8.94 -14.21 2.79
C ALA A 223 10.13 -14.18 3.77
N ASP A 224 9.90 -14.39 5.07
CA ASP A 224 10.96 -14.37 6.10
C ASP A 224 11.56 -15.77 6.28
N GLU A 225 12.85 -15.90 6.02
CA GLU A 225 13.57 -17.18 6.07
C GLU A 225 13.72 -17.73 7.49
N ARG A 226 13.61 -16.90 8.53
CA ARG A 226 13.78 -17.31 9.93
C ARG A 226 12.61 -18.14 10.44
N VAL A 227 11.47 -18.12 9.74
CA VAL A 227 10.23 -18.77 10.17
C VAL A 227 9.66 -19.69 9.09
N GLU A 228 8.75 -20.57 9.52
CA GLU A 228 7.94 -21.41 8.65
C GLU A 228 6.48 -21.38 9.07
N ALA A 229 5.58 -21.31 8.09
CA ALA A 229 4.15 -21.37 8.33
C ALA A 229 3.75 -22.79 8.71
N LEU A 230 3.03 -22.95 9.82
CA LEU A 230 2.54 -24.25 10.28
C LEU A 230 1.12 -24.51 9.80
N ARG A 231 0.16 -23.69 10.25
CA ARG A 231 -1.26 -23.81 9.91
C ARG A 231 -2.05 -22.56 10.31
N GLN A 232 -3.24 -22.41 9.73
CA GLN A 232 -4.23 -21.44 10.17
C GLN A 232 -5.22 -22.07 11.15
N VAL A 233 -5.55 -21.34 12.21
CA VAL A 233 -6.54 -21.70 13.25
C VAL A 233 -7.74 -20.77 13.09
N SER A 234 -8.70 -21.16 12.26
CA SER A 234 -9.84 -20.29 11.88
C SER A 234 -10.66 -19.79 13.07
N ARG A 235 -10.87 -20.63 14.10
CA ARG A 235 -11.62 -20.25 15.32
C ARG A 235 -10.98 -19.09 16.09
N LEU A 236 -9.66 -18.92 15.96
CA LEU A 236 -8.89 -17.84 16.58
C LEU A 236 -8.45 -16.77 15.58
N ARG A 237 -8.78 -16.95 14.28
CA ARG A 237 -8.27 -16.14 13.16
C ARG A 237 -6.76 -15.94 13.19
N LEU A 238 -6.05 -16.97 13.60
CA LEU A 238 -4.64 -16.94 13.90
C LEU A 238 -3.88 -17.82 12.90
N SER A 239 -2.76 -17.32 12.40
CA SER A 239 -1.79 -18.10 11.62
C SER A 239 -0.63 -18.46 12.54
N LEU A 240 -0.32 -19.75 12.64
CA LEU A 240 0.76 -20.27 13.47
C LEU A 240 2.05 -20.35 12.66
N TRP A 241 3.12 -19.91 13.31
CA TRP A 241 4.46 -19.83 12.77
C TRP A 241 5.43 -20.52 13.71
N LYS A 242 6.46 -21.12 13.13
CA LYS A 242 7.55 -21.75 13.87
C LYS A 242 8.86 -21.12 13.46
N VAL A 243 9.67 -20.74 14.43
CA VAL A 243 11.04 -20.25 14.21
C VAL A 243 11.93 -21.43 13.86
N ARG A 244 12.65 -21.34 12.74
CA ARG A 244 13.46 -22.46 12.23
C ARG A 244 14.63 -22.80 13.15
N ALA A 245 15.27 -21.78 13.73
CA ALA A 245 16.49 -21.95 14.52
C ALA A 245 16.32 -22.83 15.76
N ASN A 246 15.17 -22.74 16.44
CA ASN A 246 14.96 -23.39 17.74
C ASN A 246 13.57 -24.02 17.91
N GLY A 247 12.70 -23.93 16.90
CA GLY A 247 11.37 -24.52 16.92
C GLY A 247 10.33 -23.80 17.77
N ARG A 248 10.65 -22.63 18.35
CA ARG A 248 9.68 -21.81 19.09
C ARG A 248 8.50 -21.45 18.19
N CYS A 249 7.29 -21.52 18.74
CA CYS A 249 6.07 -21.24 18.00
C CYS A 249 5.44 -19.92 18.45
N PHE A 250 4.87 -19.19 17.51
CA PHE A 250 4.08 -17.99 17.78
C PHE A 250 2.94 -17.88 16.77
N GLY A 251 2.01 -16.97 17.01
CA GLY A 251 0.80 -16.79 16.23
C GLY A 251 0.59 -15.33 15.90
N ILE A 252 0.10 -15.04 14.69
CA ILE A 252 -0.37 -13.70 14.31
C ILE A 252 -1.84 -13.75 13.91
N ASN A 253 -2.61 -12.73 14.27
CA ASN A 253 -3.99 -12.55 13.81
C ASN A 253 -4.06 -12.25 12.29
N ALA A 254 -3.87 -13.25 11.44
CA ALA A 254 -3.67 -13.11 9.99
C ALA A 254 -4.81 -12.41 9.22
N GLU A 255 -6.02 -12.33 9.79
CA GLU A 255 -7.16 -11.61 9.20
C GLU A 255 -7.39 -10.22 9.85
N GLY A 256 -6.53 -9.81 10.77
CA GLY A 256 -6.65 -8.56 11.52
C GLY A 256 -6.27 -7.35 10.69
N LEU A 257 -7.25 -6.46 10.43
CA LEU A 257 -7.03 -5.21 9.68
C LEU A 257 -6.65 -4.03 10.58
N HIS A 258 -7.10 -3.98 11.83
CA HIS A 258 -6.89 -2.81 12.71
C HIS A 258 -5.53 -2.80 13.42
N GLN A 259 -5.04 -3.97 13.80
CA GLN A 259 -3.79 -4.13 14.53
C GLN A 259 -3.16 -5.49 14.25
N CYS A 260 -1.85 -5.57 14.38
CA CYS A 260 -1.12 -6.83 14.41
C CYS A 260 -1.02 -7.30 15.86
N LEU A 261 -1.61 -8.45 16.17
CA LEU A 261 -1.48 -9.12 17.45
C LEU A 261 -0.57 -10.33 17.26
N LEU A 262 0.50 -10.37 18.04
CA LEU A 262 1.37 -11.53 18.17
C LEU A 262 1.02 -12.26 19.46
N THR A 263 0.86 -13.58 19.41
CA THR A 263 0.53 -14.43 20.56
C THR A 263 1.50 -15.59 20.62
N LEU A 264 2.03 -15.92 21.80
CA LEU A 264 2.97 -17.03 21.96
C LEU A 264 2.88 -17.68 23.35
N PRO A 265 3.15 -18.99 23.47
CA PRO A 265 3.45 -19.61 24.75
C PRO A 265 4.87 -19.24 25.20
N ALA A 266 5.02 -18.64 26.38
CA ALA A 266 6.35 -18.27 26.90
C ALA A 266 6.36 -18.16 28.43
N ASN A 267 7.42 -18.70 29.04
CA ASN A 267 7.72 -18.58 30.47
C ASN A 267 8.77 -17.50 30.76
N ASP A 268 9.42 -16.96 29.72
CA ASP A 268 10.59 -16.08 29.75
C ASP A 268 10.22 -14.64 29.35
N ILE A 269 9.16 -14.09 29.95
CA ILE A 269 8.65 -12.74 29.61
C ILE A 269 9.70 -11.65 29.77
N ASP A 270 10.55 -11.72 30.79
CA ASP A 270 11.59 -10.72 31.06
C ASP A 270 12.64 -10.67 29.94
N THR A 271 13.02 -11.84 29.40
CA THR A 271 13.93 -11.95 28.26
C THR A 271 13.30 -11.36 27.00
N LEU A 272 12.00 -11.61 26.78
CA LEU A 272 11.28 -11.06 25.62
C LEU A 272 11.13 -9.54 25.71
N MET A 273 10.71 -9.02 26.87
CA MET A 273 10.56 -7.58 27.12
C MET A 273 11.91 -6.84 27.07
N GLY A 274 12.99 -7.48 27.51
CA GLY A 274 14.34 -6.90 27.46
C GLY A 274 14.91 -6.78 26.05
N CYS A 275 14.48 -7.64 25.12
CA CYS A 275 15.07 -7.73 23.78
C CYS A 275 14.26 -7.02 22.68
N CYS A 276 12.96 -6.81 22.88
CA CYS A 276 12.11 -6.06 21.97
C CYS A 276 11.27 -5.07 22.78
N SER A 277 11.28 -3.78 22.43
CA SER A 277 10.53 -2.72 23.14
C SER A 277 9.00 -2.83 22.90
N VAL A 278 8.46 -4.03 23.11
CA VAL A 278 7.08 -4.43 22.88
C VAL A 278 6.53 -4.93 24.21
N HIS A 279 5.37 -4.40 24.60
CA HIS A 279 4.71 -4.81 25.82
C HIS A 279 3.90 -6.09 25.58
N PHE A 280 4.17 -7.12 26.37
CA PHE A 280 3.42 -8.37 26.39
C PHE A 280 2.49 -8.42 27.59
N GLU A 281 1.23 -8.77 27.34
CA GLU A 281 0.22 -9.03 28.35
C GLU A 281 0.02 -10.54 28.50
N ASP A 282 -0.10 -11.01 29.73
CA ASP A 282 -0.49 -12.40 30.00
C ASP A 282 -2.01 -12.56 29.81
N ARG A 283 -2.39 -13.46 28.90
CA ARG A 283 -3.76 -13.79 28.54
C ARG A 283 -4.17 -15.18 29.05
N SER A 284 -3.41 -15.75 30.00
CA SER A 284 -3.64 -17.09 30.53
C SER A 284 -4.96 -17.28 31.27
N GLU A 285 -5.58 -16.19 31.71
CA GLU A 285 -6.89 -16.21 32.38
C GLU A 285 -8.07 -16.03 31.41
N ASP A 286 -7.80 -15.84 30.11
CA ASP A 286 -8.86 -15.63 29.13
C ASP A 286 -9.76 -16.86 28.96
N PRO A 287 -11.07 -16.69 28.73
CA PRO A 287 -12.00 -17.80 28.48
C PRO A 287 -11.57 -18.70 27.30
N SER A 288 -10.87 -18.12 26.32
CA SER A 288 -10.35 -18.82 25.14
C SER A 288 -9.00 -19.52 25.34
N ILE A 289 -8.39 -19.46 26.54
CA ILE A 289 -7.03 -19.96 26.78
C ILE A 289 -6.85 -21.42 26.38
N ARG A 290 -7.85 -22.26 26.63
CA ARG A 290 -7.83 -23.69 26.26
C ARG A 290 -7.60 -23.89 24.77
N LEU A 291 -8.18 -23.04 23.92
CA LEU A 291 -8.00 -23.11 22.47
C LEU A 291 -6.59 -22.69 22.06
N TYR A 292 -6.01 -21.67 22.69
CA TYR A 292 -4.62 -21.27 22.46
C TYR A 292 -3.66 -22.38 22.84
N ARG A 293 -3.78 -22.92 24.06
CA ARG A 293 -2.98 -24.05 24.55
C ARG A 293 -3.04 -25.27 23.63
N GLN A 294 -4.24 -25.66 23.20
CA GLN A 294 -4.41 -26.74 22.22
C GLN A 294 -3.78 -26.41 20.85
N SER A 295 -3.86 -25.16 20.42
CA SER A 295 -3.34 -24.73 19.12
C SER A 295 -1.81 -24.76 19.08
N PHE A 296 -1.17 -24.30 20.15
CA PHE A 296 0.28 -24.26 20.34
C PHE A 296 0.89 -25.56 20.86
N GLN A 297 0.07 -26.54 21.26
CA GLN A 297 0.51 -27.76 21.95
C GLN A 297 1.27 -27.48 23.26
N SER A 298 0.99 -26.33 23.91
CA SER A 298 1.54 -26.00 25.22
C SER A 298 0.47 -26.17 26.28
N ALA A 299 0.69 -27.07 27.23
CA ALA A 299 -0.28 -27.38 28.28
C ALA A 299 -0.20 -26.41 29.48
N HIS A 300 0.99 -25.86 29.75
CA HIS A 300 1.29 -25.19 31.02
C HIS A 300 1.93 -23.81 30.88
N ASP A 301 2.48 -23.45 29.71
CA ASP A 301 3.12 -22.15 29.57
C ASP A 301 2.05 -21.03 29.55
N PRO A 302 2.35 -19.86 30.12
CA PRO A 302 1.56 -18.66 29.95
C PRO A 302 1.42 -18.32 28.47
N ILE A 303 0.24 -17.84 28.10
CA ILE A 303 0.00 -17.34 26.74
C ILE A 303 0.13 -15.82 26.79
N LEU A 304 1.22 -15.34 26.22
CA LEU A 304 1.52 -13.91 26.11
C LEU A 304 0.97 -13.36 24.80
N GLN A 305 0.50 -12.13 24.84
CA GLN A 305 0.03 -11.40 23.66
C GLN A 305 0.56 -9.98 23.63
N ALA A 306 0.95 -9.50 22.45
CA ALA A 306 1.40 -8.13 22.25
C ALA A 306 0.80 -7.51 20.99
N VAL A 307 0.59 -6.20 21.02
CA VAL A 307 0.33 -5.40 19.83
C VAL A 307 1.67 -5.05 19.18
N ILE A 308 1.84 -5.46 17.93
CA ILE A 308 3.04 -5.16 17.14
C ILE A 308 2.75 -3.91 16.29
N PRO A 309 3.37 -2.76 16.60
CA PRO A 309 2.99 -1.50 15.95
C PRO A 309 3.51 -1.41 14.52
N ASN A 310 4.72 -1.90 14.24
CA ASN A 310 5.42 -1.67 12.99
C ASN A 310 6.35 -2.84 12.62
N MET A 311 6.97 -2.77 11.44
CA MET A 311 7.87 -3.83 10.95
C MET A 311 9.16 -3.95 11.77
N ALA A 312 9.70 -2.84 12.28
CA ALA A 312 10.88 -2.88 13.16
C ALA A 312 10.62 -3.76 14.39
N SER A 313 9.49 -3.54 15.05
CA SER A 313 9.07 -4.30 16.23
C SER A 313 8.83 -5.77 15.91
N LEU A 314 8.18 -6.07 14.77
CA LEU A 314 7.98 -7.46 14.33
C LEU A 314 9.32 -8.17 14.11
N ASN A 315 10.23 -7.53 13.38
CA ASN A 315 11.54 -8.09 13.07
C ASN A 315 12.38 -8.30 14.33
N ALA A 316 12.33 -7.37 15.28
CA ALA A 316 12.98 -7.49 16.58
C ALA A 316 12.42 -8.70 17.35
N VAL A 317 11.09 -8.81 17.50
CA VAL A 317 10.45 -9.95 18.18
C VAL A 317 10.86 -11.28 17.53
N VAL A 318 10.79 -11.39 16.19
CA VAL A 318 11.18 -12.62 15.48
C VAL A 318 12.66 -12.93 15.68
N GLY A 319 13.54 -11.93 15.65
CA GLY A 319 14.97 -12.10 15.91
C GLY A 319 15.23 -12.60 17.34
N CYS A 320 14.57 -11.99 18.33
CA CYS A 320 14.64 -12.43 19.72
C CYS A 320 14.18 -13.89 19.87
N LEU A 321 13.07 -14.24 19.22
CA LEU A 321 12.57 -15.61 19.21
C LEU A 321 13.51 -16.57 18.49
N ALA A 322 14.33 -16.12 17.55
CA ALA A 322 15.37 -16.90 16.87
C ALA A 322 16.68 -17.00 17.66
N GLY A 323 16.81 -16.29 18.78
CA GLY A 323 18.06 -16.23 19.56
C GLY A 323 19.10 -15.27 18.97
N GLU A 324 18.69 -14.39 18.05
CA GLU A 324 19.49 -13.26 17.61
C GLU A 324 19.49 -12.25 18.77
N GLY A 325 20.59 -12.18 19.52
CA GLY A 325 20.75 -11.19 20.59
C GLY A 325 20.54 -9.77 20.07
N ILE A 326 20.13 -8.85 20.96
CA ILE A 326 19.76 -7.46 20.67
C ILE A 326 20.73 -6.84 19.65
N ILE A 327 20.26 -6.58 18.43
CA ILE A 327 20.93 -5.63 17.53
C ILE A 327 20.64 -4.26 18.12
N GLY A 328 21.62 -3.73 18.86
CA GLY A 328 21.50 -2.55 19.69
C GLY A 328 20.79 -1.38 19.03
N ALA A 329 19.81 -0.83 19.73
CA ALA A 329 19.56 0.60 19.70
C ALA A 329 20.75 1.31 20.38
N ALA A 330 21.82 1.56 19.63
CA ALA A 330 22.91 2.48 19.96
C ALA A 330 23.57 2.85 18.62
N ALA A 331 23.53 4.08 18.12
CA ALA A 331 23.90 5.30 18.80
C ALA A 331 22.99 6.47 18.40
N VAL A 332 22.24 7.01 19.37
CA VAL A 332 21.96 8.44 19.41
C VAL A 332 23.04 9.00 20.31
N ASP A 333 24.06 9.56 19.68
CA ASP A 333 25.29 10.01 20.31
C ASP A 333 25.00 11.05 21.39
N GLU A 334 25.48 10.79 22.60
CA GLU A 334 25.62 11.71 23.72
C GLU A 334 26.69 12.78 23.43
N ALA A 335 26.69 13.37 22.23
CA ALA A 335 27.65 14.41 21.82
C ALA A 335 27.09 15.84 21.92
N SER A 336 25.94 16.04 22.59
CA SER A 336 25.31 17.38 22.74
C SER A 336 25.47 18.02 24.12
N VAL A 337 26.17 17.37 25.06
CA VAL A 337 26.38 17.91 26.43
C VAL A 337 27.86 18.00 26.75
N GLN A 338 28.66 18.60 25.86
CA GLN A 338 29.99 19.13 26.19
C GLN A 338 30.51 20.01 25.05
N MET A 339 29.89 21.17 24.82
CA MET A 339 30.56 22.40 24.38
C MET A 339 29.53 23.53 24.28
N GLY A 340 29.50 24.34 25.33
CA GLY A 340 28.61 25.47 25.50
C GLY A 340 28.83 26.14 26.86
N ARG A 341 30.09 26.20 27.27
CA ARG A 341 30.60 27.22 28.19
C ARG A 341 31.50 28.12 27.37
#